data_AF-R7CF96-F1
#
_entry.id   AF-R7CF96-F1
#
_cell.length_a   1.000
_cell.length_b   1.000
_cell.length_c   1.000
_cell.angle_alpha   90.00
_cell.angle_beta   90.00
_cell.angle_gamma   90.00
#
_symmetry.space_group_name_H-M   'P 1'
#
loop_
_entity.id
_entity.type
_entity.pdbx_description
1 polymer ?
#
loop_
_entity_poly.entity_id
_entity_poly.type
_entity_poly.pdbx_seq_one_letter_code
_entity_poly.pdbx_strand_id
1 'polypeptide(L)'
;MLAFAYQKPVLYLETNVRTVFLHEFFPHEEEVSDRRIEPLVEQTCSKEDPRGWYYALLDYGAYLKSVLPNPSRRSRHHVIQSKFEGSRRQKRAEIVRLVLAQREVSFSEVVQALTEFEVKQKRAEPDAQLVRSILDDLVKEGFFKQVSFDENPRYSAG
;
A
#
# COMPACT_ATOMS: atom_id res chain seq x y z
N MET A 1 -1.39 -5.26 7.20
CA MET A 1 -2.43 -6.00 7.95
C MET A 1 -2.00 -6.16 9.40
N LEU A 2 -2.28 -5.18 10.28
CA LEU A 2 -2.07 -5.31 11.73
C LEU A 2 -3.12 -4.61 12.60
N ALA A 3 -4.24 -4.15 12.00
CA ALA A 3 -5.32 -3.47 12.72
C ALA A 3 -6.51 -4.40 13.07
N PHE A 4 -6.52 -5.63 12.56
CA PHE A 4 -7.64 -6.57 12.78
C PHE A 4 -7.39 -7.62 13.88
N ALA A 5 -6.17 -7.73 14.43
CA ALA A 5 -5.78 -8.92 15.20
C ALA A 5 -5.59 -8.71 16.72
N TYR A 6 -5.59 -7.49 17.26
CA TYR A 6 -5.42 -7.29 18.70
C TYR A 6 -6.36 -6.20 19.21
N GLN A 7 -7.21 -6.55 20.19
CA GLN A 7 -8.05 -5.65 20.98
C GLN A 7 -7.19 -4.72 21.87
N LYS A 8 -6.30 -3.95 21.27
CA LYS A 8 -5.71 -2.75 21.87
C LYS A 8 -6.24 -1.57 21.06
N PRO A 9 -6.67 -0.47 21.72
CA PRO A 9 -7.12 0.74 21.04
C PRO A 9 -5.89 1.41 20.40
N VAL A 10 -5.36 0.82 19.33
CA VAL A 10 -4.40 1.46 18.47
C VAL A 10 -5.24 2.32 17.55
N LEU A 11 -5.15 3.62 17.76
CA LEU A 11 -5.81 4.65 16.99
C LEU A 11 -5.77 4.32 15.49
N TYR A 12 -6.92 4.01 14.91
CA TYR A 12 -7.03 3.68 13.49
C TYR A 12 -7.27 4.95 12.69
N LEU A 13 -6.18 5.59 12.24
CA LEU A 13 -6.23 6.81 11.42
C LEU A 13 -5.88 6.51 9.97
N GLU A 14 -6.72 5.71 9.31
CA GLU A 14 -6.59 5.46 7.89
C GLU A 14 -7.12 6.63 7.04
N THR A 15 -6.95 6.54 5.71
CA THR A 15 -7.17 7.67 4.80
C THR A 15 -8.63 8.12 4.74
N ASN A 16 -9.64 7.31 5.10
CA ASN A 16 -11.05 7.73 5.05
C ASN A 16 -11.43 8.48 6.33
N VAL A 17 -11.10 7.94 7.51
CA VAL A 17 -11.21 8.64 8.79
C VAL A 17 -10.48 9.97 8.71
N ARG A 18 -9.24 10.02 8.21
CA ARG A 18 -8.51 11.29 8.02
C ARG A 18 -9.27 12.27 7.12
N THR A 19 -9.90 11.80 6.05
CA THR A 19 -10.70 12.65 5.16
C THR A 19 -11.89 13.27 5.88
N VAL A 20 -12.61 12.51 6.72
CA VAL A 20 -13.74 13.04 7.49
C VAL A 20 -13.25 14.16 8.42
N PHE A 21 -12.20 13.92 9.21
CA PHE A 21 -11.73 14.93 10.16
C PHE A 21 -11.18 16.18 9.47
N LEU A 22 -10.48 16.03 8.34
CA LEU A 22 -10.05 17.17 7.54
C LEU A 22 -11.22 17.96 6.95
N HIS A 23 -12.30 17.28 6.56
CA HIS A 23 -13.49 17.93 6.03
C HIS A 23 -14.25 18.70 7.11
N GLU A 24 -14.55 18.05 8.23
CA GLU A 24 -15.41 18.62 9.27
C GLU A 24 -14.68 19.63 10.17
N PHE A 25 -13.45 19.34 10.58
CA PHE A 25 -12.75 20.12 11.61
C PHE A 25 -11.66 21.04 11.05
N PHE A 26 -11.23 20.83 9.81
CA PHE A 26 -10.17 21.62 9.17
C PHE A 26 -10.54 22.09 7.74
N PRO A 27 -11.75 22.66 7.51
CA PRO A 27 -12.26 22.93 6.17
C PRO A 27 -11.41 23.93 5.36
N HIS A 28 -10.62 24.78 6.03
CA HIS A 28 -9.81 25.82 5.39
C HIS A 28 -8.31 25.66 5.63
N GLU A 29 -7.89 24.57 6.27
CA GLU A 29 -6.48 24.36 6.59
C GLU A 29 -5.83 23.37 5.63
N GLU A 30 -4.65 23.70 5.14
CA GLU A 30 -3.80 22.80 4.39
C GLU A 30 -2.69 22.25 5.30
N GLU A 31 -2.07 21.14 4.89
CA GLU A 31 -0.96 20.55 5.62
C GLU A 31 -1.27 20.27 7.12
N VAL A 32 -2.45 19.73 7.41
CA VAL A 32 -2.79 19.29 8.76
C VAL A 32 -2.03 17.99 9.05
N SER A 33 -1.31 17.97 10.19
CA SER A 33 -0.58 16.80 10.66
C SER A 33 -1.50 15.84 11.42
N ASP A 34 -1.18 14.55 11.38
CA ASP A 34 -1.96 13.53 12.09
C ASP A 34 -2.04 13.84 13.59
N ARG A 35 -0.99 14.38 14.22
CA ARG A 35 -0.99 14.82 15.63
C ARG A 35 -2.09 15.82 16.01
N ARG A 36 -2.67 16.54 15.05
CA ARG A 36 -3.82 17.43 15.29
C ARG A 36 -5.16 16.71 15.18
N ILE A 37 -5.20 15.60 14.44
CA ILE A 37 -6.38 14.78 14.20
C ILE A 37 -6.51 13.71 15.27
N GLU A 38 -5.39 13.12 15.70
CA GLU A 38 -5.36 12.03 16.70
C GLU A 38 -6.14 12.36 17.98
N PRO A 39 -5.97 13.55 18.62
CA PRO A 39 -6.71 13.88 19.84
C PRO A 39 -8.21 14.03 19.59
N LEU A 40 -8.62 14.47 18.39
CA LEU A 40 -10.03 14.60 18.03
C LEU A 40 -10.68 13.23 17.85
N VAL A 41 -9.98 12.30 17.21
CA VAL A 41 -10.42 10.90 17.06
C VAL A 41 -10.55 10.24 18.43
N GLU A 42 -9.56 10.40 19.32
CA GLU A 42 -9.61 9.84 20.68
C GLU A 42 -10.78 10.40 21.50
N GLN A 43 -11.06 11.70 21.39
CA GLN A 43 -12.16 12.35 22.11
C GLN A 43 -13.55 11.97 21.58
N THR A 44 -13.65 11.67 20.29
CA THR A 44 -14.95 11.44 19.62
C THR A 44 -15.25 9.97 19.36
N CYS A 45 -14.26 9.08 19.50
CA CYS A 45 -14.45 7.65 19.34
C CYS A 45 -15.48 7.13 20.36
N SER A 46 -16.47 6.38 19.86
CA SER A 46 -17.48 5.75 20.71
C SER A 46 -16.81 4.75 21.67
N LYS A 47 -17.05 4.92 22.97
CA LYS A 47 -16.57 3.98 24.00
C LYS A 47 -17.39 2.68 24.02
N GLU A 48 -18.64 2.75 23.58
CA GLU A 48 -19.59 1.64 23.61
C GLU A 48 -19.49 0.77 22.35
N ASP A 49 -19.29 1.39 21.18
CA ASP A 49 -19.09 0.70 19.91
C ASP A 49 -18.02 1.39 19.05
N PRO A 50 -16.72 1.18 19.37
CA PRO A 50 -15.62 1.69 18.55
C PRO A 50 -15.68 1.17 17.12
N ARG A 51 -16.15 -0.06 16.90
CA ARG A 51 -16.14 -0.71 15.59
C ARG A 51 -17.15 -0.09 14.65
N GLY A 52 -18.41 0.04 15.09
CA GLY A 52 -19.45 0.71 14.31
C GLY A 52 -19.11 2.17 14.02
N TRP A 53 -18.49 2.86 14.99
CA TRP A 53 -17.99 4.23 14.79
C TRP A 53 -16.95 4.32 13.67
N TYR A 54 -15.94 3.44 13.68
CA TYR A 54 -14.94 3.39 12.60
C TYR A 54 -15.55 2.99 11.25
N TYR A 55 -16.49 2.05 11.21
CA TYR A 55 -17.17 1.66 9.97
C TYR A 55 -17.98 2.80 9.37
N ALA A 56 -18.73 3.53 10.19
CA ALA A 56 -19.47 4.70 9.73
C ALA A 56 -18.53 5.77 9.13
N LEU A 57 -17.37 6.00 9.74
CA LEU A 57 -16.36 6.94 9.22
C LEU A 57 -15.66 6.45 7.95
N LEU A 58 -15.46 5.14 7.81
CA LEU A 58 -14.92 4.55 6.58
C LEU A 58 -15.87 4.80 5.40
N ASP A 59 -17.16 4.55 5.59
CA ASP A 59 -18.20 4.77 4.58
C ASP A 59 -18.37 6.25 4.28
N TYR A 60 -18.42 7.09 5.32
CA TYR A 60 -18.55 8.53 5.15
C TYR A 60 -17.33 9.14 4.46
N GLY A 61 -16.12 8.75 4.84
CA GLY A 61 -14.89 9.21 4.20
C GLY A 61 -14.77 8.76 2.74
N ALA A 62 -15.28 7.58 2.40
CA ALA A 62 -15.38 7.13 1.01
C ALA A 62 -16.39 7.98 0.22
N TYR A 63 -17.56 8.25 0.81
CA TYR A 63 -18.56 9.15 0.22
C TYR A 63 -17.99 10.55 -0.02
N LEU A 64 -17.32 11.16 0.97
CA LEU A 64 -16.69 12.48 0.82
C LEU A 64 -15.69 12.52 -0.35
N LYS A 65 -14.90 11.47 -0.55
CA LYS A 65 -13.97 11.38 -1.70
C LYS A 65 -14.66 11.27 -3.05
N SER A 66 -15.90 10.76 -3.08
CA SER A 66 -16.69 10.65 -4.30
C SER A 66 -17.36 11.97 -4.68
N VAL A 67 -17.73 12.81 -3.70
CA VAL A 67 -18.49 14.05 -3.92
C VAL A 67 -17.63 15.32 -3.89
N LEU A 68 -16.44 15.28 -3.28
CA LEU A 68 -15.55 16.43 -3.18
C LEU A 68 -14.29 16.25 -4.02
N PRO A 69 -13.79 17.32 -4.67
CA PRO A 69 -12.49 17.28 -5.33
C PRO A 69 -11.37 17.13 -4.30
N ASN A 70 -10.93 15.88 -4.12
CA ASN A 70 -9.67 15.44 -3.49
C ASN A 70 -9.33 16.01 -2.08
N PRO A 71 -10.08 15.64 -1.02
CA PRO A 71 -9.87 16.11 0.35
C PRO A 71 -8.51 15.74 0.96
N SER A 72 -7.84 14.70 0.43
CA SER A 72 -6.62 14.15 0.99
C SER A 72 -5.39 15.01 0.74
N ARG A 73 -5.44 15.97 -0.20
CA ARG A 73 -4.35 16.92 -0.49
C ARG A 73 -3.96 17.79 0.71
N ARG A 74 -4.85 17.94 1.69
CA ARG A 74 -4.66 18.76 2.90
C ARG A 74 -3.96 18.03 4.05
N SER A 75 -3.65 16.75 3.91
CA SER A 75 -2.82 16.03 4.89
C SER A 75 -1.34 16.26 4.60
N ARG A 76 -0.53 16.55 5.64
CA ARG A 76 0.95 16.64 5.50
C ARG A 76 1.60 15.37 4.98
N HIS A 77 1.00 14.22 5.25
CA HIS A 77 1.50 12.92 4.80
C HIS A 77 0.85 12.47 3.49
N HIS A 78 0.19 13.38 2.76
CA HIS A 78 -0.32 13.07 1.43
C HIS A 78 0.83 12.93 0.44
N VAL A 79 1.52 11.79 0.51
CA VAL A 79 2.38 11.33 -0.55
C VAL A 79 1.46 11.02 -1.72
N ILE A 80 1.55 11.80 -2.79
CA ILE A 80 0.92 11.47 -4.06
C ILE A 80 1.50 10.13 -4.45
N GLN A 81 0.68 9.09 -4.30
CA GLN A 81 1.03 7.77 -4.73
C GLN A 81 1.31 7.86 -6.24
N SER A 82 2.54 7.55 -6.66
CA SER A 82 2.89 7.56 -8.07
C SER A 82 1.94 6.67 -8.86
N LYS A 83 1.75 7.02 -10.15
CA LYS A 83 0.94 6.22 -11.07
C LYS A 83 1.29 4.75 -10.90
N PHE A 84 0.27 3.92 -10.76
CA PHE A 84 0.49 2.49 -10.54
C PHE A 84 1.24 1.88 -11.74
N GLU A 85 0.84 2.26 -12.95
CA GLU A 85 1.51 1.90 -14.20
C GLU A 85 2.98 2.33 -14.20
N GLY A 86 3.88 1.39 -14.49
CA GLY A 86 5.33 1.62 -14.48
C GLY A 86 5.97 1.52 -13.09
N SER A 87 5.19 1.58 -12.02
CA SER A 87 5.74 1.68 -10.67
C SER A 87 6.38 0.37 -10.17
N ARG A 88 7.24 0.51 -9.16
CA ARG A 88 7.78 -0.62 -8.39
C ARG A 88 6.67 -1.53 -7.85
N ARG A 89 5.52 -0.97 -7.46
CA ARG A 89 4.38 -1.73 -6.92
C ARG A 89 3.68 -2.59 -7.98
N GLN A 90 3.58 -2.10 -9.21
CA GLN A 90 3.07 -2.92 -10.32
C GLN A 90 4.05 -4.06 -10.64
N LYS A 91 5.34 -3.75 -10.75
CA LYS A 91 6.39 -4.76 -10.98
C LYS A 91 6.39 -5.85 -9.90
N ARG A 92 6.31 -5.45 -8.62
CA ARG A 92 6.18 -6.37 -7.48
C ARG A 92 4.95 -7.27 -7.61
N ALA A 93 3.79 -6.72 -7.96
CA ALA A 93 2.57 -7.50 -8.14
C ALA A 93 2.70 -8.54 -9.27
N GLU A 94 3.37 -8.19 -10.37
CA GLU A 94 3.59 -9.11 -11.49
C GLU A 94 4.55 -10.24 -11.13
N ILE A 95 5.64 -9.94 -10.41
CA ILE A 95 6.56 -10.97 -9.90
C ILE A 95 5.84 -11.95 -8.96
N VAL A 96 4.96 -11.45 -8.07
CA VAL A 96 4.14 -12.30 -7.20
C VAL A 96 3.22 -13.22 -8.02
N ARG A 97 2.58 -12.71 -9.07
CA ARG A 97 1.75 -13.56 -9.95
C ARG A 97 2.57 -14.64 -10.64
N LEU A 98 3.77 -14.30 -11.11
CA LEU A 98 4.68 -15.24 -11.77
C LEU A 98 5.07 -16.40 -10.85
N VAL A 99 5.53 -16.09 -9.64
CA VAL A 99 5.96 -17.10 -8.63
C VAL A 99 4.76 -17.89 -8.07
N LEU A 100 3.56 -17.33 -8.04
CA LEU A 100 2.37 -18.10 -7.65
C LEU A 100 1.91 -19.04 -8.76
N ALA A 101 2.12 -18.68 -10.03
CA ALA A 101 1.79 -19.53 -11.17
C ALA A 101 2.83 -20.64 -11.38
N GLN A 102 4.09 -20.39 -11.04
CA GLN A 102 5.21 -21.31 -11.20
C GLN A 102 5.77 -21.66 -9.83
N ARG A 103 5.74 -22.94 -9.42
CA ARG A 103 6.20 -23.38 -8.08
C ARG A 103 7.57 -22.82 -7.68
N GLU A 104 8.44 -22.62 -8.65
CA GLU A 104 9.78 -22.06 -8.49
C GLU A 104 10.18 -21.32 -9.77
N VAL A 105 10.86 -20.18 -9.62
CA VAL A 105 11.37 -19.37 -10.75
C VAL A 105 12.77 -18.86 -10.47
N SER A 106 13.61 -18.81 -11.49
CA SER A 106 14.95 -18.22 -11.45
C SER A 106 14.92 -16.71 -11.65
N PHE A 107 15.97 -16.02 -11.20
CA PHE A 107 16.13 -14.58 -11.40
C PHE A 107 16.03 -14.18 -12.87
N SER A 108 16.68 -14.93 -13.78
CA SER A 108 16.61 -14.70 -15.22
C SER A 108 15.19 -14.82 -15.77
N GLU A 109 14.41 -15.81 -15.31
CA GLU A 109 13.01 -15.99 -15.73
C GLU A 109 12.13 -14.82 -15.24
N VAL A 110 12.37 -14.32 -14.02
CA VAL A 110 11.68 -13.14 -13.48
C VAL A 110 12.01 -11.90 -14.31
N VAL A 111 13.29 -11.67 -14.63
CA VAL A 111 13.71 -10.54 -15.47
C VAL A 111 13.07 -10.64 -16.84
N GLN A 112 13.13 -11.80 -17.50
CA GLN A 112 12.55 -12.00 -18.82
C GLN A 112 11.04 -11.76 -18.82
N ALA A 113 10.29 -12.38 -17.91
CA ALA A 113 8.84 -12.23 -17.84
C ALA A 113 8.44 -10.77 -17.57
N LEU A 114 9.20 -10.07 -16.72
CA LEU A 114 8.92 -8.66 -16.43
C LEU A 114 9.29 -7.74 -17.60
N THR A 115 10.35 -8.06 -18.35
CA THR A 115 10.68 -7.39 -19.61
C THR A 115 9.56 -7.56 -20.63
N GLU A 116 9.07 -8.77 -20.85
CA GLU A 116 7.95 -9.05 -21.75
C GLU A 116 6.69 -8.27 -21.35
N PHE A 117 6.41 -8.20 -20.04
CA PHE A 117 5.32 -7.40 -19.49
C PHE A 117 5.48 -5.89 -19.78
N GLU A 118 6.64 -5.31 -19.52
CA GLU A 118 6.91 -3.88 -19.75
C GLU A 118 6.89 -3.53 -21.25
N VAL A 119 7.51 -4.35 -22.11
CA VAL A 119 7.53 -4.17 -23.56
C VAL A 119 6.12 -4.22 -24.15
N LYS A 120 5.28 -5.16 -23.70
CA LYS A 120 3.85 -5.24 -24.10
C LYS A 120 3.08 -3.97 -23.74
N GLN A 121 3.49 -3.29 -22.67
CA GLN A 121 2.94 -2.02 -22.22
C GLN A 121 3.65 -0.80 -22.83
N LYS A 122 4.51 -1.00 -23.84
CA LYS A 122 5.33 0.03 -24.52
C LYS A 122 6.25 0.80 -23.58
N ARG A 123 6.78 0.12 -22.56
CA ARG A 123 7.73 0.65 -21.58
C ARG A 123 9.12 0.03 -21.78
N ALA A 124 10.14 0.72 -21.28
CA ALA A 124 11.51 0.23 -21.31
C ALA A 124 11.68 -1.00 -20.41
N GLU A 125 12.67 -1.82 -20.75
CA GLU A 125 13.03 -2.99 -19.95
C GLU A 125 13.40 -2.58 -18.51
N PRO A 126 13.00 -3.35 -17.50
CA PRO A 126 13.34 -3.05 -16.12
C PRO A 126 14.83 -3.28 -15.87
N ASP A 127 15.45 -2.35 -15.15
CA ASP A 127 16.81 -2.53 -14.63
C ASP A 127 16.90 -3.78 -13.74
N ALA A 128 17.90 -4.62 -13.97
CA ALA A 128 18.12 -5.86 -13.21
C ALA A 128 18.36 -5.58 -11.71
N GLN A 129 19.00 -4.46 -11.35
CA GLN A 129 19.19 -4.10 -9.93
C GLN A 129 17.85 -3.75 -9.27
N LEU A 130 16.96 -3.05 -9.99
CA LEU A 130 15.60 -2.81 -9.54
C LEU A 130 14.86 -4.13 -9.30
N VAL A 131 14.89 -5.07 -10.25
CA VAL A 131 14.24 -6.38 -10.09
C VAL A 131 14.79 -7.13 -8.89
N ARG A 132 16.12 -7.14 -8.72
CA ARG A 132 16.78 -7.79 -7.57
C ARG A 132 16.30 -7.22 -6.24
N SER A 133 16.27 -5.90 -6.11
CA SER A 133 15.81 -5.26 -4.88
C SER A 133 14.34 -5.59 -4.56
N ILE A 134 13.47 -5.78 -5.57
CA ILE A 134 12.06 -6.17 -5.34
C ILE A 134 11.99 -7.59 -4.80
N LEU A 135 12.79 -8.52 -5.35
CA LEU A 135 12.86 -9.89 -4.88
C LEU A 135 13.41 -9.98 -3.46
N ASP A 136 14.46 -9.22 -3.14
CA ASP A 136 15.02 -9.17 -1.80
C ASP A 136 13.99 -8.64 -0.77
N ASP A 137 13.20 -7.63 -1.13
CA ASP A 137 12.10 -7.14 -0.29
C ASP A 137 11.03 -8.23 -0.08
N LEU A 138 10.63 -8.94 -1.15
CA LEU A 138 9.66 -10.03 -1.07
C LEU A 138 10.14 -11.22 -0.21
N VAL A 139 11.44 -11.51 -0.22
CA VAL A 139 12.05 -12.51 0.66
C VAL A 139 12.05 -12.02 2.11
N LYS A 140 12.47 -10.77 2.37
CA LYS A 140 12.46 -10.18 3.73
C LYS A 140 11.07 -10.11 4.33
N GLU A 141 10.06 -9.82 3.51
CA GLU A 141 8.65 -9.77 3.89
C GLU A 141 8.03 -11.17 4.10
N GLY A 142 8.75 -12.24 3.75
CA GLY A 142 8.29 -13.63 3.88
C GLY A 142 7.33 -14.10 2.79
N PHE A 143 7.15 -13.34 1.71
CA PHE A 143 6.34 -13.77 0.56
C PHE A 143 7.03 -14.85 -0.24
N PHE A 144 8.36 -14.83 -0.32
CA PHE A 144 9.17 -15.81 -1.05
C PHE A 144 10.29 -16.39 -0.19
N LYS A 145 10.79 -17.56 -0.61
CA LYS A 145 12.05 -18.15 -0.16
C LYS A 145 13.02 -18.23 -1.32
N GLN A 146 14.25 -17.78 -1.10
CA GLN A 146 15.35 -18.05 -2.00
C GLN A 146 15.86 -19.47 -1.77
N VAL A 147 15.86 -20.29 -2.82
CA VAL A 147 16.22 -21.72 -2.74
C VAL A 147 17.63 -22.01 -3.30
N SER A 148 18.22 -21.09 -4.07
CA SER A 148 19.63 -21.16 -4.50
C SER A 148 20.35 -19.82 -4.33
N PHE A 149 21.67 -19.87 -4.10
CA PHE A 149 22.53 -18.70 -3.86
C PHE A 149 23.62 -18.54 -4.94
N ASP A 150 23.40 -19.12 -6.11
CA ASP A 150 24.26 -19.04 -7.28
C ASP A 150 24.04 -17.72 -8.06
N GLU A 151 24.72 -17.57 -9.20
CA GLU A 151 24.61 -16.38 -10.08
C GLU A 151 23.19 -16.16 -10.62
N ASN A 152 22.36 -17.21 -10.65
CA ASN A 152 20.96 -17.15 -11.06
C ASN A 152 20.03 -17.73 -9.98
N PRO A 153 19.83 -17.00 -8.87
CA PRO A 153 19.12 -17.52 -7.72
C PRO A 153 17.67 -17.84 -8.05
N ARG A 154 17.18 -18.91 -7.45
CA ARG A 154 15.80 -19.39 -7.59
C ARG A 154 14.94 -19.00 -6.39
N TYR A 155 13.67 -18.74 -6.64
CA TYR A 155 12.68 -18.27 -5.68
C TYR A 155 11.44 -19.14 -5.75
N SER A 156 10.89 -19.46 -4.58
CA SER A 156 9.61 -20.16 -4.42
C SER A 156 8.70 -19.36 -3.46
N ALA A 157 7.40 -19.66 -3.45
CA ALA A 157 6.48 -19.08 -2.48
C ALA A 157 6.88 -19.44 -1.03
N GLY A 158 6.80 -18.46 -0.12
CA GLY A 158 7.20 -18.55 1.29
C GLY A 158 6.24 -19.33 2.17
#